data_AF-A0A926XKK9-F1
#
_entry.id   AF-A0A926XKK9-F1
#
_cell.length_a   1.000
_cell.length_b   1.000
_cell.length_c   1.000
_cell.angle_alpha   90.00
_cell.angle_beta   90.00
_cell.angle_gamma   90.00
#
_symmetry.space_group_name_H-M   'P 1'
#
loop_
_entity.id
_entity.type
_entity.pdbx_description
1 polymer ?
#
loop_
_entity_poly.entity_id
_entity_poly.type
_entity_poly.pdbx_seq_one_letter_code
_entity_poly.pdbx_strand_id
1 'polypeptide(L)'
;MSEPITPAVSDRICKHMNKDHADAVLFYAQQYGNCSQAESATMVAIDLQGMDLNAIANGETLPVRVNFDRELQDAKEAHHKLVEMLNN
;
A
#
# COMPACT_ATOMS: atom_id res chain seq x y z
N MET A 1 5.09 -23.36 2.57
CA MET A 1 3.72 -23.03 2.13
C MET A 1 3.66 -21.53 1.94
N SER A 2 3.06 -21.06 0.85
CA SER A 2 2.76 -19.65 0.62
C SER A 2 1.72 -19.19 1.66
N GLU A 3 1.90 -18.00 2.22
CA GLU A 3 0.91 -17.42 3.15
C GLU A 3 -0.10 -16.60 2.33
N PRO A 4 -1.36 -17.06 2.19
CA PRO A 4 -2.36 -16.30 1.44
C PRO A 4 -2.64 -14.97 2.13
N ILE A 5 -2.94 -13.94 1.33
CA ILE A 5 -3.37 -12.64 1.85
C ILE A 5 -4.82 -12.76 2.31
N THR A 6 -4.99 -13.20 3.55
CA THR A 6 -6.27 -13.15 4.26
C THR A 6 -6.48 -11.77 4.86
N PRO A 7 -7.71 -11.38 5.26
CA PRO A 7 -7.94 -10.11 5.95
C PRO A 7 -7.04 -9.90 7.17
N ALA A 8 -6.78 -10.94 7.96
CA ALA A 8 -5.89 -10.86 9.12
C ALA A 8 -4.42 -10.61 8.75
N VAL A 9 -3.96 -11.18 7.61
CA VAL A 9 -2.60 -10.96 7.09
C VAL A 9 -2.50 -9.56 6.49
N SER A 10 -3.50 -9.13 5.72
CA SER A 10 -3.63 -7.75 5.22
C SER A 10 -3.53 -6.75 6.36
N ASP A 11 -4.32 -6.91 7.42
CA ASP A 11 -4.29 -6.04 8.61
C ASP A 11 -2.90 -5.95 9.25
N ARG A 12 -2.20 -7.09 9.33
CA ARG A 12 -0.84 -7.16 9.90
C ARG A 12 0.16 -6.40 9.01
N ILE A 13 0.09 -6.58 7.69
CA ILE A 13 0.93 -5.86 6.73
C ILE A 13 0.65 -4.36 6.79
N CYS A 14 -0.63 -3.97 6.75
CA CYS A 14 -1.04 -2.57 6.83
C CYS A 14 -0.52 -1.91 8.11
N LYS A 15 -0.68 -2.57 9.27
CA LYS A 15 -0.15 -2.06 10.56
C LYS A 15 1.36 -1.89 10.55
N HIS A 16 2.10 -2.85 9.98
CA HIS A 16 3.55 -2.75 9.86
C HIS A 16 3.95 -1.60 8.94
N MET A 17 3.37 -1.52 7.74
CA MET A 17 3.65 -0.46 6.77
C MET A 17 3.33 0.93 7.32
N ASN A 18 2.17 1.10 7.96
CA ASN A 18 1.78 2.39 8.53
C ASN A 18 2.64 2.81 9.73
N LYS A 19 3.20 1.85 10.47
CA LYS A 19 4.00 2.14 11.66
C LYS A 19 5.47 2.39 11.32
N ASP A 20 6.05 1.53 10.51
CA ASP A 20 7.49 1.50 10.26
C ASP A 20 7.86 2.17 8.92
N HIS A 21 6.89 2.35 8.02
CA HIS A 21 7.10 2.81 6.64
C HIS A 21 6.04 3.84 6.17
N ALA A 22 5.55 4.72 7.04
CA ALA A 22 4.52 5.72 6.69
C ALA A 22 4.91 6.60 5.49
N ASP A 23 6.20 6.97 5.38
CA ASP A 23 6.72 7.74 4.25
C ASP A 23 6.63 6.97 2.93
N ALA A 24 6.84 5.66 2.95
CA ALA A 24 6.66 4.79 1.78
C ALA A 24 5.19 4.73 1.36
N VAL A 25 4.27 4.65 2.32
CA VAL A 25 2.83 4.67 2.07
C VAL A 25 2.41 5.98 1.41
N LEU A 26 2.95 7.12 1.88
CA LEU A 26 2.76 8.43 1.27
C LEU A 26 3.32 8.46 -0.16
N PHE A 27 4.54 7.98 -0.36
CA PHE A 27 5.15 7.90 -1.68
C PHE A 27 4.28 7.11 -2.66
N TYR A 28 3.69 5.98 -2.24
CA TYR A 28 2.79 5.23 -3.11
C TYR A 28 1.55 6.00 -3.52
N ALA A 29 0.92 6.71 -2.58
CA ALA A 29 -0.25 7.55 -2.87
C ALA A 29 0.10 8.68 -3.85
N GLN A 30 1.28 9.29 -3.71
CA GLN A 30 1.73 10.38 -4.57
C GLN A 30 2.11 9.91 -5.98
N GLN A 31 2.94 8.87 -6.08
CA GLN A 31 3.50 8.42 -7.36
C GLN A 31 2.56 7.51 -8.14
N TYR A 32 1.89 6.58 -7.45
CA TYR A 32 1.07 5.56 -8.10
C TYR A 32 -0.44 5.77 -7.88
N GLY A 33 -0.82 6.60 -6.90
CA GLY A 33 -2.21 6.86 -6.52
C GLY A 33 -2.84 8.09 -7.15
N ASN A 34 -2.13 8.81 -8.04
CA ASN A 34 -2.55 10.10 -8.61
C ASN A 34 -2.86 11.20 -7.56
N CYS A 35 -2.39 11.04 -6.32
CA CYS A 35 -2.55 12.01 -5.24
C CYS A 35 -1.23 12.70 -4.94
N SER A 36 -0.63 13.36 -5.94
CA SER A 36 0.68 14.00 -5.81
C SER A 36 0.74 15.11 -4.74
N GLN A 37 -0.42 15.65 -4.36
CA GLN A 37 -0.57 16.67 -3.30
C GLN A 37 -0.83 16.05 -1.91
N ALA A 38 -0.82 14.73 -1.78
CA ALA A 38 -0.99 14.09 -0.47
C ALA A 38 0.12 14.54 0.49
N GLU A 39 -0.26 14.85 1.71
CA GLU A 39 0.62 15.23 2.83
C GLU A 39 0.92 14.03 3.73
N SER A 40 -0.01 13.08 3.80
CA SER A 40 0.16 11.80 4.49
C SER A 40 -0.71 10.74 3.85
N ALA A 41 -0.42 9.46 4.09
CA ALA A 41 -1.28 8.38 3.66
C ALA A 41 -1.25 7.21 4.65
N THR A 42 -2.34 6.46 4.71
CA THR A 42 -2.48 5.27 5.54
C THR A 42 -2.96 4.11 4.68
N MET A 43 -2.24 3.00 4.69
CA MET A 43 -2.66 1.76 4.04
C MET A 43 -3.78 1.11 4.86
N VAL A 44 -4.89 0.80 4.20
CA VAL A 44 -6.08 0.22 4.86
C VAL A 44 -6.33 -1.23 4.47
N ALA A 45 -5.93 -1.63 3.27
CA ALA A 45 -5.99 -3.01 2.83
C ALA A 45 -4.93 -3.30 1.77
N ILE A 46 -4.58 -4.58 1.64
CA ILE A 46 -3.76 -5.10 0.55
C ILE A 46 -4.30 -6.45 0.12
N ASP A 47 -4.29 -6.69 -1.18
CA ASP A 47 -4.64 -7.95 -1.81
C ASP A 47 -3.62 -8.30 -2.91
N LEU A 48 -3.87 -9.37 -3.67
CA LEU A 48 -2.95 -9.85 -4.69
C LEU A 48 -2.87 -8.93 -5.92
N GLN A 49 -3.81 -8.01 -6.09
CA GLN A 49 -3.88 -7.10 -7.25
C GLN A 49 -3.43 -5.68 -6.90
N GLY A 50 -3.38 -5.31 -5.62
CA GLY A 50 -2.99 -3.96 -5.22
C GLY A 50 -3.18 -3.68 -3.74
N MET A 51 -3.08 -2.40 -3.41
CA MET A 51 -3.29 -1.86 -2.06
C MET A 51 -4.27 -0.70 -2.08
N ASP A 52 -5.04 -0.61 -1.01
CA ASP A 52 -5.95 0.48 -0.72
C ASP A 52 -5.31 1.40 0.31
N LEU A 53 -5.29 2.70 0.01
CA LEU A 53 -4.73 3.76 0.82
C LEU A 53 -5.80 4.81 1.08
N ASN A 54 -5.71 5.46 2.24
CA ASN A 54 -6.37 6.72 2.52
C ASN A 54 -5.30 7.81 2.52
N ALA A 55 -5.28 8.65 1.48
CA ALA A 55 -4.40 9.79 1.38
C ALA A 55 -5.05 11.02 2.02
N ILE A 56 -4.28 11.86 2.70
CA ILE A 56 -4.75 13.15 3.19
C ILE A 56 -4.14 14.23 2.31
N ALA A 57 -4.97 15.03 1.66
CA ALA A 57 -4.54 16.17 0.84
C ALA A 57 -5.41 17.38 1.16
N ASN A 58 -4.81 18.54 1.46
CA ASN A 58 -5.53 19.76 1.85
C ASN A 58 -6.51 19.55 3.03
N GLY A 59 -6.19 18.64 3.95
CA GLY A 59 -7.04 18.27 5.08
C GLY A 59 -8.22 17.33 4.75
N GLU A 60 -8.39 16.91 3.51
CA GLU A 60 -9.41 15.94 3.10
C GLU A 60 -8.83 14.53 2.99
N THR A 61 -9.60 13.53 3.40
CA THR A 61 -9.23 12.12 3.21
C THR A 61 -9.78 11.59 1.89
N LEU A 62 -8.89 11.13 1.02
CA LEU A 62 -9.19 10.60 -0.30
C LEU A 62 -8.87 9.09 -0.32
N PRO A 63 -9.84 8.23 -0.67
CA PRO A 63 -9.56 6.82 -0.90
C PRO A 63 -8.82 6.64 -2.22
N VAL A 64 -7.73 5.87 -2.19
CA VAL A 64 -6.81 5.68 -3.30
C VAL A 64 -6.53 4.19 -3.47
N ARG A 65 -6.76 3.66 -4.67
CA ARG A 65 -6.36 2.31 -5.04
C ARG A 65 -5.07 2.38 -5.85
N VAL A 66 -4.03 1.69 -5.39
CA VAL A 66 -2.80 1.49 -6.16
C VAL A 66 -2.76 0.04 -6.64
N ASN A 67 -2.84 -0.15 -7.96
CA ASN A 67 -2.76 -1.49 -8.56
C ASN A 67 -1.31 -1.90 -8.77
N PHE A 68 -1.02 -3.17 -8.56
CA PHE A 68 0.23 -3.78 -8.99
C PHE A 68 0.22 -4.00 -10.51
N ASP A 69 1.41 -4.10 -11.10
CA ASP A 69 1.61 -4.36 -12.53
C ASP A 69 1.24 -5.80 -12.93
N ARG A 70 1.11 -6.69 -11.96
CA ARG A 70 0.68 -8.08 -12.10
C ARG A 70 0.02 -8.58 -10.83
N GLU A 71 -0.77 -9.63 -10.97
CA GLU A 71 -1.28 -10.37 -9.82
C GLU A 71 -0.13 -11.09 -9.09
N LEU A 72 -0.15 -11.00 -7.77
CA LEU A 72 0.80 -11.64 -6.87
C LEU A 72 0.27 -13.00 -6.42
N GLN A 73 1.13 -13.85 -5.89
CA GLN A 73 0.80 -15.20 -5.45
C GLN A 73 0.50 -15.26 -3.96
N ASP A 74 1.22 -14.49 -3.15
CA ASP A 74 1.14 -14.57 -1.69
C ASP A 74 1.64 -13.30 -0.97
N ALA A 75 1.54 -13.31 0.36
CA ALA A 75 1.95 -12.20 1.22
C ALA A 75 3.46 -11.88 1.14
N LYS A 76 4.30 -12.88 0.86
CA LYS A 76 5.75 -12.68 0.72
C LYS A 76 6.04 -11.92 -0.56
N GLU A 77 5.36 -12.28 -1.64
CA GLU A 77 5.48 -11.57 -2.92
C GLU A 77 4.95 -10.14 -2.83
N ALA A 78 3.85 -9.91 -2.09
CA ALA A 78 3.37 -8.55 -1.79
C ALA A 78 4.42 -7.70 -1.10
N HIS A 79 5.10 -8.23 -0.09
CA HIS A 79 6.19 -7.51 0.56
C HIS A 79 7.33 -7.15 -0.43
N HIS A 80 7.77 -8.10 -1.25
CA HIS A 80 8.79 -7.83 -2.27
C HIS A 80 8.33 -6.76 -3.27
N LYS A 81 7.08 -6.82 -3.73
CA LYS A 81 6.55 -5.86 -4.70
C LYS A 81 6.51 -4.44 -4.13
N LEU A 82 6.11 -4.28 -2.87
CA LEU A 82 6.14 -2.99 -2.18
C LEU A 82 7.58 -2.42 -2.15
N VAL A 83 8.56 -3.23 -1.75
CA VAL A 83 9.97 -2.79 -1.73
C VAL A 83 10.48 -2.41 -3.12
N GLU A 84 10.11 -3.17 -4.16
CA GLU A 84 10.46 -2.86 -5.55
C GLU A 84 9.90 -1.50 -5.99
N MET A 85 8.65 -1.20 -5.64
CA MET A 85 7.97 0.06 -5.98
C MET A 85 8.63 1.30 -5.35
N LEU A 86 9.41 1.16 -4.28
CA LEU A 86 10.14 2.27 -3.64
C LEU A 86 11.48 2.60 -4.31
N ASN A 87 12.05 1.66 -5.07
CA ASN A 87 13.35 1.82 -5.69
C ASN A 87 13.26 2.27 -7.17
N ASN A 88 12.11 2.77 -7.59
CA ASN A 88 11.76 3.10 -8.97
C ASN A 88 11.52 4.60 -9.12
#